data_AF-A0A953TM99-F1
#
_entry.id   AF-A0A953TM99-F1
#
_cell.length_a   1.000
_cell.length_b   1.000
_cell.length_c   1.000
_cell.angle_alpha   90.00
_cell.angle_beta   90.00
_cell.angle_gamma   90.00
#
_symmetry.space_group_name_H-M   'P 1'
#
loop_
_entity.id
_entity.type
_entity.pdbx_description
1 polymer ?
#
loop_
_entity_poly.entity_id
_entity_poly.type
_entity_poly.pdbx_seq_one_letter_code
_entity_poly.pdbx_strand_id
1 'polypeptide(L)'
;MEIHSIVIVSLTAPKEKIWGELLAIHPAGITVRGIDLNSFDHLVSQVNEPEGDRLGLPTLFFPLNRVERIALDEPSGSIPSMAEVFARKAGRSLAEYLSQFA
;
A
#
# COMPACT_ATOMS: atom_id res chain seq x y z
N MET A 1 -12.60 -1.90 -9.55
CA MET A 1 -11.63 -1.98 -8.45
C MET A 1 -12.38 -1.57 -7.21
N GLU A 2 -12.44 -2.46 -6.22
CA GLU A 2 -13.22 -2.22 -5.01
C GLU A 2 -12.43 -1.37 -4.02
N ILE A 3 -13.14 -0.58 -3.22
CA ILE A 3 -12.55 0.05 -2.04
C ILE A 3 -12.04 -1.06 -1.10
N HIS A 4 -10.98 -0.80 -0.36
CA HIS A 4 -10.23 -1.75 0.46
C HIS A 4 -9.40 -2.78 -0.35
N SER A 5 -9.33 -2.64 -1.68
CA SER A 5 -8.36 -3.41 -2.47
C SER A 5 -6.94 -2.92 -2.21
N ILE A 6 -5.96 -3.84 -2.21
CA ILE A 6 -4.54 -3.48 -2.21
C ILE A 6 -4.12 -3.13 -3.63
N VAL A 7 -3.46 -1.98 -3.78
CA VAL A 7 -3.15 -1.38 -5.07
C VAL A 7 -1.70 -0.90 -5.14
N ILE A 8 -1.19 -0.80 -6.36
CA ILE A 8 0.02 -0.05 -6.70
C ILE A 8 -0.39 1.17 -7.54
N VAL A 9 -0.19 2.36 -7.00
CA VAL A 9 -0.41 3.63 -7.69
C VAL A 9 0.92 4.11 -8.27
N SER A 10 0.95 4.33 -9.58
CA SER A 10 2.08 4.99 -10.24
C SER A 10 1.75 6.48 -10.39
N LEU A 11 2.61 7.34 -9.85
CA LEU A 11 2.47 8.79 -9.89
C LEU A 11 3.45 9.43 -10.88
N THR A 12 3.06 10.59 -11.38
CA THR A 12 3.87 11.44 -12.25
C THR A 12 4.29 12.71 -11.51
N ALA A 13 5.49 13.20 -11.84
CA ALA A 13 6.05 14.48 -11.42
C ALA A 13 5.89 14.83 -9.91
N PRO A 14 6.70 14.24 -9.01
CA PRO A 14 7.76 13.25 -9.23
C PRO A 14 7.25 11.84 -9.53
N LYS A 15 8.10 11.02 -10.14
CA LYS A 15 7.80 9.60 -10.39
C LYS A 15 8.00 8.82 -9.10
N GLU A 16 6.93 8.26 -8.58
CA GLU A 16 6.92 7.44 -7.38
C GLU A 16 5.87 6.34 -7.53
N LYS A 17 6.03 5.25 -6.76
CA LYS A 17 5.05 4.17 -6.69
C LYS A 17 4.57 4.06 -5.26
N ILE A 18 3.26 4.12 -5.07
CA ILE A 18 2.65 3.96 -3.75
C ILE A 18 2.01 2.58 -3.71
N TRP A 19 2.29 1.84 -2.64
CA TRP A 19 1.64 0.57 -2.35
C TRP A 19 0.81 0.69 -1.09
N GLY A 20 -0.42 0.19 -1.12
CA GLY A 20 -1.32 0.24 0.03
C GLY A 20 -2.77 -0.03 -0.31
N GLU A 21 -3.65 0.28 0.65
CA GLU A 21 -5.08 0.06 0.58
C GLU A 21 -5.79 1.28 -0.06
N LEU A 22 -6.60 1.03 -1.07
CA LEU A 22 -7.44 2.06 -1.69
C LEU A 22 -8.63 2.39 -0.78
N LEU A 23 -8.74 3.65 -0.34
CA LEU A 23 -9.85 4.10 0.53
C LEU A 23 -10.95 4.85 -0.21
N ALA A 24 -10.62 5.55 -1.30
CA ALA A 24 -11.62 6.27 -2.09
C ALA A 24 -11.15 6.57 -3.52
N ILE A 25 -12.11 6.62 -4.45
CA ILE A 25 -11.93 7.18 -5.79
C ILE A 25 -12.97 8.29 -5.99
N HIS A 26 -12.50 9.47 -6.36
CA HIS A 26 -13.32 10.65 -6.63
C HIS A 26 -12.89 11.33 -7.93
N PRO A 27 -13.74 12.18 -8.54
CA PRO A 27 -13.34 12.94 -9.73
C PRO A 27 -12.10 13.82 -9.52
N ALA A 28 -11.87 14.28 -8.28
CA ALA A 28 -10.70 15.09 -7.93
C ALA A 28 -9.41 14.27 -7.77
N GLY A 29 -9.49 12.97 -7.52
CA GLY A 29 -8.33 12.14 -7.19
C GLY A 29 -8.68 10.89 -6.39
N ILE A 30 -7.66 10.29 -5.78
CA ILE A 30 -7.79 9.05 -5.01
C ILE A 30 -7.24 9.22 -3.60
N THR A 31 -7.77 8.44 -2.68
CA THR A 31 -7.25 8.33 -1.32
C THR A 31 -6.73 6.92 -1.10
N VAL A 32 -5.49 6.81 -0.63
CA VAL A 32 -4.80 5.55 -0.36
C VAL A 32 -4.19 5.59 1.03
N ARG A 33 -4.36 4.53 1.80
CA ARG A 33 -3.58 4.28 3.01
C ARG A 33 -2.40 3.41 2.65
N GLY A 34 -1.21 3.99 2.60
CA GLY A 34 -0.08 3.32 1.97
C GLY A 34 1.24 4.06 2.13
N ILE A 35 2.28 3.49 1.53
CA ILE A 35 3.66 4.00 1.60
C ILE A 35 4.30 4.00 0.22
N ASP A 36 5.40 4.72 0.08
CA ASP A 36 6.29 4.55 -1.07
C ASP A 36 6.76 3.09 -1.14
N LEU A 37 6.62 2.46 -2.30
CA LEU A 37 6.99 1.07 -2.55
C LEU A 37 8.48 0.80 -2.28
N ASN A 38 9.35 1.80 -2.46
CA ASN A 38 10.77 1.71 -2.11
C ASN A 38 11.00 1.61 -0.59
N SER A 39 10.02 1.99 0.23
CA SER A 39 10.06 1.86 1.70
C SER A 39 9.45 0.53 2.18
N PHE A 40 9.08 -0.38 1.28
CA PHE A 40 8.43 -1.64 1.62
C PHE A 40 9.23 -2.51 2.59
N ASP A 41 10.53 -2.73 2.32
CA ASP A 41 11.35 -3.57 3.20
C ASP A 41 11.58 -2.93 4.58
N HIS A 42 11.60 -1.59 4.63
CA HIS A 42 11.69 -0.86 5.89
C HIS A 42 10.41 -1.02 6.72
N LEU A 43 9.23 -0.92 6.09
CA LEU A 43 7.96 -1.23 6.75
C LEU A 43 7.96 -2.66 7.30
N VAL A 44 8.34 -3.64 6.50
CA VAL A 44 8.39 -5.04 6.94
C VAL A 44 9.32 -5.22 8.15
N SER A 45 10.48 -4.56 8.15
CA SER A 45 11.40 -4.57 9.29
C SER A 45 10.74 -4.01 10.56
N GLN A 46 10.07 -2.86 10.46
CA GLN A 46 9.39 -2.23 11.59
C GLN A 46 8.20 -3.04 12.11
N VAL A 47 7.42 -3.66 11.22
CA VAL A 47 6.27 -4.51 11.58
C VAL A 47 6.68 -5.71 12.45
N ASN A 48 7.92 -6.17 12.28
CA ASN A 48 8.50 -7.29 13.01
C ASN A 48 9.27 -6.87 14.27
N GLU A 49 9.43 -5.57 14.53
CA GLU A 49 10.15 -5.07 15.70
C GLU A 49 9.28 -5.17 16.97
N PRO A 50 9.71 -5.88 18.03
CA PRO A 50 8.87 -6.12 19.22
C PRO A 50 8.58 -4.86 20.04
N GLU A 51 9.50 -3.89 20.03
CA GLU A 51 9.43 -2.63 20.80
C GLU A 51 9.15 -1.41 19.92
N GLY A 52 8.97 -1.61 18.61
CA GLY A 52 8.66 -0.52 17.69
C GLY A 52 7.28 0.06 17.98
N ASP A 53 7.16 1.38 17.98
CA ASP A 53 5.85 2.03 17.98
C ASP A 53 5.01 1.43 16.86
N ARG A 54 3.77 1.04 17.19
CA ARG A 54 2.82 0.54 16.18
C ARG A 54 2.61 1.66 15.15
N LEU A 55 3.23 1.51 13.99
CA LEU A 55 3.24 2.53 12.95
C LEU A 55 2.12 2.27 11.94
N GLY A 56 1.03 3.01 12.07
CA GLY A 56 -0.01 3.01 11.04
C GLY A 56 0.54 3.50 9.71
N LEU A 57 0.00 3.02 8.59
CA LEU A 57 0.35 3.58 7.28
C LEU A 57 -0.34 4.95 7.12
N PRO A 58 0.35 5.95 6.54
CA PRO A 58 -0.26 7.26 6.35
C PRO A 58 -1.42 7.18 5.35
N THR A 59 -2.44 8.01 5.57
CA THR A 59 -3.54 8.19 4.62
C THR A 59 -3.22 9.37 3.72
N LEU A 60 -3.10 9.11 2.42
CA LEU A 60 -2.60 10.04 1.41
C LEU A 60 -3.67 10.31 0.36
N PHE A 61 -3.82 11.57 -0.04
CA PHE A 61 -4.64 11.96 -1.19
C PHE A 61 -3.75 12.32 -2.37
N PHE A 62 -4.07 11.77 -3.54
CA PHE A 62 -3.38 12.09 -4.79
C PHE A 62 -4.36 12.69 -5.80
N PRO A 63 -4.12 13.92 -6.30
CA PRO A 63 -4.97 14.50 -7.31
C PRO A 63 -4.85 13.72 -8.63
N LEU A 64 -5.95 13.64 -9.40
CA LEU A 64 -6.03 12.77 -10.58
C LEU A 64 -4.97 13.10 -11.64
N ASN A 65 -4.58 14.37 -11.77
CA ASN A 65 -3.54 14.83 -12.69
C ASN A 65 -2.14 14.28 -12.39
N ARG A 66 -1.89 13.79 -11.17
CA ARG A 66 -0.64 13.13 -10.81
C ARG A 66 -0.70 11.63 -11.03
N VAL A 67 -1.89 11.02 -11.05
CA VAL A 67 -2.06 9.56 -11.14
C VAL A 67 -1.86 9.10 -12.58
N GLU A 68 -0.80 8.35 -12.84
CA GLU A 68 -0.56 7.72 -14.14
C GLU A 68 -1.40 6.45 -14.31
N ARG A 69 -1.43 5.63 -13.26
CA ARG A 69 -2.05 4.31 -13.27
C ARG A 69 -2.35 3.86 -11.85
N ILE A 70 -3.47 3.17 -11.68
CA ILE A 70 -3.77 2.39 -10.49
C ILE A 70 -3.90 0.93 -10.93
N ALA A 71 -3.06 0.05 -10.37
CA ALA A 71 -3.09 -1.38 -10.62
C ALA A 71 -3.51 -2.11 -9.34
N LEU A 72 -4.30 -3.17 -9.48
CA LEU A 72 -4.49 -4.11 -8.38
C LEU A 72 -3.16 -4.80 -8.07
N ASP A 73 -2.89 -5.03 -6.79
CA ASP A 73 -1.74 -5.80 -6.34
C ASP A 73 -2.08 -7.30 -6.39
N GLU A 74 -1.92 -7.89 -7.58
CA GLU A 74 -2.27 -9.28 -7.86
C GLU A 74 -1.05 -10.07 -8.37
N PRO A 75 -0.97 -11.38 -8.06
CA PRO A 75 0.13 -12.21 -8.53
C PRO A 75 0.06 -12.39 -10.05
N SER A 76 1.23 -12.53 -10.67
CA SER A 76 1.36 -12.78 -12.11
C SER A 76 2.07 -14.11 -12.34
N GLY A 77 1.30 -15.17 -12.56
CA GLY A 77 1.82 -16.52 -12.73
C GLY A 77 2.52 -17.01 -11.47
N SER A 78 3.84 -17.21 -11.54
CA SER A 78 4.67 -17.61 -10.38
C SER A 78 5.20 -16.42 -9.56
N ILE A 79 5.01 -15.19 -10.01
CA ILE A 79 5.48 -13.99 -9.32
C ILE A 79 4.42 -13.59 -8.28
N PRO A 80 4.74 -13.56 -6.98
CA PRO A 80 3.80 -13.18 -5.95
C PRO A 80 3.47 -11.69 -6.01
N SER A 81 2.30 -11.31 -5.49
CA SER A 81 1.96 -9.90 -5.27
C SER A 81 2.77 -9.30 -4.12
N MET A 82 2.81 -7.97 -4.01
CA MET A 82 3.49 -7.31 -2.88
C MET A 82 2.79 -7.62 -1.55
N ALA A 83 1.47 -7.76 -1.54
CA ALA A 83 0.69 -8.21 -0.39
C ALA A 83 1.04 -9.63 0.04
N GLU A 84 1.25 -10.56 -0.90
CA GLU A 84 1.73 -11.91 -0.58
C GLU A 84 3.16 -11.90 -0.05
N VAL A 85 4.05 -11.07 -0.61
CA VAL A 85 5.41 -10.88 -0.09
C VAL A 85 5.36 -10.32 1.33
N PHE A 86 4.49 -9.34 1.60
CA PHE A 86 4.31 -8.77 2.93
C PHE A 86 3.85 -9.86 3.91
N ALA A 87 2.80 -10.61 3.57
CA ALA A 87 2.28 -11.66 4.43
C ALA A 87 3.34 -12.72 4.78
N ARG A 88 4.17 -13.11 3.80
CA ARG A 88 5.27 -14.06 4.02
C ARG A 88 6.35 -13.52 4.95
N LYS A 89 6.72 -12.23 4.83
CA LYS A 89 7.79 -11.62 5.63
C LYS A 89 7.33 -11.13 7.01
N ALA A 90 6.08 -10.69 7.13
CA ALA A 90 5.50 -10.12 8.35
C ALA A 90 4.72 -11.15 9.19
N GLY A 91 4.43 -12.34 8.64
CA GLY A 91 3.67 -13.39 9.30
C GLY A 91 2.16 -13.11 9.46
N ARG A 92 1.66 -12.02 8.87
CA ARG A 92 0.26 -11.59 8.90
C ARG A 92 -0.08 -10.80 7.64
N SER A 93 -1.33 -10.81 7.21
CA SER A 93 -1.77 -10.02 6.06
C SER A 93 -1.71 -8.52 6.34
N LEU A 94 -1.66 -7.71 5.27
CA LEU A 94 -1.74 -6.25 5.41
C LEU A 94 -3.07 -5.83 6.04
N ALA A 95 -4.18 -6.49 5.72
CA ALA A 95 -5.49 -6.19 6.30
C ALA A 95 -5.51 -6.42 7.83
N GLU A 96 -4.96 -7.54 8.31
CA GLU A 96 -4.81 -7.82 9.75
C GLU A 96 -3.84 -6.85 10.45
N TYR A 97 -2.84 -6.35 9.71
CA TYR A 97 -1.95 -5.32 10.23
C TYR A 97 -2.70 -3.99 10.41
N LEU A 98 -3.44 -3.56 9.37
CA LEU A 98 -4.15 -2.29 9.35
C LEU A 98 -5.34 -2.23 10.32
N SER A 99 -5.98 -3.35 10.63
CA SER A 99 -7.10 -3.42 11.59
C SER A 99 -6.72 -3.04 13.02
N GLN A 100 -5.42 -3.02 13.35
CA GLN A 100 -4.92 -2.57 14.65
C GLN A 100 -4.96 -1.04 14.83
N PHE A 101 -5.26 -0.30 13.76
CA PHE A 101 -5.26 1.16 13.70
C PHE A 101 -6.64 1.76 13.35
N ALA A 102 -7.67 0.92 13.30
CA ALA A 102 -9.05 1.31 12.98
C ALA A 102 -9.89 1.54 14.24
#